data_AF-A0A5M9JWI1-F1
#
_entry.id   AF-A0A5M9JWI1-F1
#
_cell.length_a   1.000
_cell.length_b   1.000
_cell.length_c   1.000
_cell.angle_alpha   90.00
_cell.angle_beta   90.00
_cell.angle_gamma   90.00
#
_symmetry.space_group_name_H-M   'P 1'
#
loop_
_entity.id
_entity.type
_entity.pdbx_description
1 polymer ?
#
loop_
_entity_poly.entity_id
_entity_poly.type
_entity_poly.pdbx_seq_one_letter_code
_entity_poly.pdbx_strand_id
1 'polypeptide(L)'
;MVKFSALAMLALAFTAQACTYCQCKFQDGSHCCVYSDPAIGNLDCPSICAKAHRADGASENGEVGTPCNAGGSYKCASPFTALDRAPCYKQ
;
A
#
# COMPACT_ATOMS: atom_id res chain seq x y z
N MET A 1 4.58 2.71 46.58
CA MET A 1 5.49 2.99 45.45
C MET A 1 4.84 2.45 44.18
N VAL A 2 4.25 3.30 43.33
CA VAL A 2 3.70 2.90 42.03
C VAL A 2 4.26 3.85 40.98
N LYS A 3 5.30 3.40 40.28
CA LYS A 3 5.88 4.09 39.13
C LYS A 3 4.93 3.92 37.95
N PHE A 4 4.05 4.88 37.74
CA PHE A 4 3.27 4.99 36.51
C PHE A 4 4.17 5.57 35.42
N SER A 5 4.96 4.70 34.79
CA SER A 5 5.59 5.00 33.50
C SER A 5 4.49 5.03 32.44
N ALA A 6 3.91 6.21 32.24
CA ALA A 6 2.97 6.45 31.16
C ALA A 6 3.70 6.24 29.81
N LEU A 7 3.44 5.10 29.16
CA LEU A 7 3.79 4.88 27.77
C LEU A 7 3.17 6.00 26.94
N ALA A 8 4.01 6.84 26.35
CA ALA A 8 3.60 7.80 25.34
C ALA A 8 3.09 7.03 24.11
N MET A 9 1.78 7.01 23.89
CA MET A 9 1.22 6.56 22.61
C MET A 9 1.53 7.63 21.57
N LEU A 10 2.56 7.38 20.76
CA LEU A 10 2.86 8.19 19.59
C LEU A 10 1.78 7.91 18.54
N ALA A 11 0.74 8.74 18.51
CA ALA A 11 -0.23 8.71 17.42
C ALA A 11 0.49 9.13 16.13
N LEU A 12 0.84 8.13 15.31
CA LEU A 12 1.30 8.35 13.94
C LEU A 12 0.11 8.89 13.15
N ALA A 13 0.01 10.21 13.05
CA ALA A 13 -0.87 10.84 12.10
C ALA A 13 -0.35 10.48 10.70
N PHE A 14 -1.01 9.53 10.04
CA PHE A 14 -0.80 9.27 8.62
C PHE A 14 -1.31 10.50 7.88
N THR A 15 -0.43 11.48 7.62
CA THR A 15 -0.72 12.47 6.60
C THR A 15 -0.90 11.69 5.31
N ALA A 16 -2.09 11.77 4.70
CA ALA A 16 -2.32 11.22 3.37
C ALA A 16 -1.41 11.97 2.42
N GLN A 17 -0.19 11.46 2.25
CA GLN A 17 0.76 11.99 1.28
C GLN A 17 0.14 11.82 -0.09
N ALA A 18 0.05 12.91 -0.84
CA ALA A 18 -0.42 12.90 -2.22
C ALA A 18 0.61 12.15 -3.09
N CYS A 19 0.51 10.82 -3.14
CA CYS A 19 1.37 10.00 -3.97
C CYS A 19 0.77 9.92 -5.39
N THR A 20 1.62 10.02 -6.40
CA THR A 20 1.26 9.66 -7.78
C THR A 20 1.51 8.17 -8.08
N TYR A 21 2.25 7.50 -7.20
CA TYR A 21 2.53 6.06 -7.23
C TYR A 21 2.36 5.48 -5.82
N CYS A 22 1.40 4.57 -5.65
CA CYS A 22 1.16 3.87 -4.40
C CYS A 22 1.91 2.53 -4.42
N GLN A 23 2.95 2.41 -3.60
CA GLN A 23 3.63 1.15 -3.36
C GLN A 23 2.93 0.41 -2.21
N CYS A 24 2.08 -0.55 -2.56
CA CYS A 24 1.38 -1.39 -1.60
C CYS A 24 2.30 -2.47 -1.03
N LYS A 25 2.00 -2.92 0.18
CA LYS A 25 2.82 -3.87 0.93
C LYS A 25 2.11 -5.20 1.15
N PHE A 26 2.91 -6.24 1.29
CA PHE A 26 2.48 -7.50 1.87
C PHE A 26 2.30 -7.36 3.40
N GLN A 27 1.64 -8.34 4.02
CA GLN A 27 1.41 -8.38 5.48
C GLN A 27 2.73 -8.38 6.28
N ASP A 28 3.80 -8.91 5.71
CA ASP A 28 5.15 -8.88 6.29
C ASP A 28 5.85 -7.52 6.15
N GLY A 29 5.20 -6.54 5.50
CA GLY A 29 5.71 -5.19 5.26
C GLY A 29 6.62 -5.05 4.02
N SER A 30 6.89 -6.15 3.30
CA SER A 30 7.70 -6.14 2.08
C SER A 30 6.94 -5.55 0.87
N HIS A 31 7.66 -5.26 -0.21
CA HIS A 31 7.07 -4.66 -1.41
C HIS A 31 6.14 -5.66 -2.11
N CYS A 32 4.87 -5.29 -2.30
CA CYS A 32 3.92 -6.12 -3.04
C CYS A 32 3.74 -5.70 -4.50
N CYS A 33 3.14 -4.54 -4.74
CA CYS A 33 2.90 -4.01 -6.08
C CYS A 33 2.86 -2.48 -6.07
N VAL A 34 2.94 -1.87 -7.26
CA VAL A 34 2.77 -0.43 -7.46
C VAL A 34 1.51 -0.16 -8.26
N TYR A 35 0.67 0.75 -7.75
CA TYR A 35 -0.46 1.32 -8.48
C TYR A 35 -0.16 2.77 -8.85
N SER A 36 -0.49 3.15 -10.07
CA SER A 36 -0.44 4.54 -10.52
C SER A 36 -1.53 4.80 -11.55
N ASP A 37 -2.18 5.96 -11.49
CA ASP A 37 -3.10 6.40 -12.54
C ASP A 37 -2.84 7.87 -12.91
N PRO A 38 -2.32 8.15 -14.12
CA PRO A 38 -2.00 9.51 -14.54
C PRO A 38 -3.23 10.41 -14.74
N ALA A 39 -4.43 9.84 -14.91
CA ALA A 39 -5.67 10.62 -15.04
C ALA A 39 -6.15 11.16 -13.69
N ILE A 40 -5.81 10.48 -12.59
CA ILE A 40 -6.16 10.89 -11.22
C ILE A 40 -5.07 11.80 -10.64
N GLY A 41 -3.80 11.51 -10.95
CA GLY A 41 -2.66 12.23 -10.39
C GLY A 41 -2.44 11.83 -8.93
N ASN A 42 -3.02 12.57 -7.99
CA ASN A 42 -2.86 12.30 -6.56
C ASN A 42 -3.81 11.19 -6.10
N LEU A 43 -3.23 10.12 -5.55
CA LEU A 43 -3.95 8.89 -5.26
C LEU A 43 -4.27 8.76 -3.77
N ASP A 44 -5.44 8.20 -3.48
CA ASP A 44 -5.79 7.75 -2.13
C ASP A 44 -5.20 6.36 -1.87
N CYS A 45 -3.89 6.32 -1.64
CA CYS A 45 -3.16 5.07 -1.42
C CYS A 45 -3.69 4.19 -0.28
N PRO A 46 -4.22 4.72 0.85
CA PRO A 46 -4.86 3.91 1.87
C PRO A 46 -5.99 3.04 1.31
N SER A 47 -6.94 3.62 0.57
CA SER A 47 -8.07 2.86 0.00
C SER A 47 -7.63 1.92 -1.11
N ILE A 48 -6.72 2.38 -1.98
CA ILE A 48 -6.19 1.56 -3.07
C ILE A 48 -5.47 0.33 -2.51
N CYS A 49 -4.55 0.52 -1.57
CA CYS A 49 -3.78 -0.58 -0.99
C CYS A 49 -4.60 -1.44 -0.03
N ALA A 50 -5.77 -1.00 0.45
CA ALA A 50 -6.66 -1.84 1.27
C ALA A 50 -7.28 -2.99 0.47
N LYS A 51 -7.33 -2.86 -0.86
CA LYS A 51 -7.92 -3.85 -1.78
C LYS A 51 -6.95 -4.27 -2.90
N ALA A 52 -5.68 -3.91 -2.79
CA ALA A 52 -4.71 -4.13 -3.84
C ALA A 52 -4.37 -5.61 -4.01
N HIS A 53 -4.18 -6.00 -5.27
CA HIS A 53 -3.69 -7.32 -5.67
C HIS A 53 -2.66 -7.14 -6.79
N ARG A 54 -1.66 -8.03 -6.83
CA ARG A 54 -0.64 -8.06 -7.89
C ARG A 54 -1.27 -8.47 -9.21
N ALA A 55 -0.83 -7.90 -10.33
CA ALA A 55 -1.24 -8.33 -11.66
C ALA A 55 -0.45 -9.56 -12.14
N ASP A 56 -0.38 -10.61 -11.33
CA ASP A 56 0.38 -11.86 -11.58
C ASP A 56 -0.50 -13.08 -11.91
N GLY A 57 -1.78 -12.86 -12.22
CA GLY A 57 -2.73 -13.90 -12.63
C GLY A 57 -3.76 -14.24 -11.54
N ALA A 58 -4.83 -14.94 -11.90
CA ALA A 58 -5.87 -15.30 -10.94
C ALA A 58 -5.38 -16.35 -9.94
N SER A 59 -5.62 -16.12 -8.65
CA SER A 59 -5.58 -17.18 -7.65
C SER A 59 -6.70 -18.19 -7.94
N GLU A 60 -6.49 -19.44 -7.51
CA GLU A 60 -7.35 -20.60 -7.77
C GLU A 60 -8.82 -20.38 -7.35
N ASN A 61 -9.07 -19.39 -6.49
CA ASN A 61 -10.39 -19.03 -5.95
C ASN A 61 -11.12 -17.92 -6.74
N GLY A 62 -10.63 -17.52 -7.90
CA GLY A 62 -11.22 -16.43 -8.69
C GLY A 62 -10.93 -15.03 -8.15
N GLU A 63 -10.12 -14.93 -7.09
CA GLU A 63 -9.52 -13.68 -6.64
C GLU A 63 -8.36 -13.33 -7.60
N VAL A 64 -8.48 -12.18 -8.24
CA VAL A 64 -7.47 -11.59 -9.11
C VAL A 64 -6.18 -11.38 -8.33
N GLY A 65 -5.08 -12.08 -8.68
CA GLY A 65 -3.74 -11.73 -8.20
C GLY A 65 -3.37 -12.17 -6.79
N THR A 66 -2.08 -12.15 -6.50
CA THR A 66 -1.58 -12.26 -5.12
C THR A 66 -2.05 -11.04 -4.29
N PRO A 67 -2.69 -11.23 -3.12
CA PRO A 67 -3.20 -10.12 -2.32
C PRO A 67 -2.09 -9.24 -1.72
N CYS A 68 -2.29 -7.92 -1.79
CA CYS A 68 -1.41 -6.85 -1.31
C CYS A 68 -2.09 -5.95 -0.27
N ASN A 69 -3.03 -6.50 0.49
CA ASN A 69 -3.93 -5.78 1.38
C ASN A 69 -3.41 -5.75 2.83
N ALA A 70 -2.22 -5.20 3.06
CA ALA A 70 -1.64 -4.97 4.39
C ALA A 70 -2.37 -3.89 5.21
N GLY A 71 -3.69 -3.97 5.30
CA GLY A 71 -4.56 -2.99 5.95
C GLY A 71 -4.50 -1.59 5.31
N GLY A 72 -4.19 -1.50 4.01
CA GLY A 72 -3.96 -0.22 3.35
C GLY A 72 -2.56 0.35 3.52
N SER A 73 -1.62 -0.40 4.10
CA SER A 73 -0.23 0.05 4.27
C SER A 73 0.44 0.31 2.92
N TYR A 74 1.07 1.47 2.80
CA TYR A 74 1.71 1.91 1.57
C TYR A 74 3.00 2.70 1.82
N LYS A 75 3.71 3.00 0.72
CA LYS A 75 4.71 4.06 0.61
C LYS A 75 4.46 4.83 -0.69
N CYS A 76 4.75 6.12 -0.72
CA CYS A 76 4.84 6.82 -2.01
C CYS A 76 6.08 6.30 -2.75
N ALA A 77 5.87 5.71 -3.93
CA ALA A 77 6.95 5.39 -4.85
C ALA A 77 7.25 6.57 -5.78
N SER A 78 8.40 6.52 -6.43
CA SER A 78 8.71 7.38 -7.56
C SER A 78 8.41 6.66 -8.88
N PRO A 79 8.29 7.37 -10.01
CA PRO A 79 8.14 6.77 -11.33
C PRO A 79 9.27 5.76 -11.63
N PHE A 80 10.50 6.10 -11.23
CA PHE A 80 11.67 5.23 -11.43
C PHE A 80 11.56 3.93 -10.64
N THR A 81 11.07 4.02 -9.39
CA THR A 81 10.83 2.85 -8.54
C THR A 81 9.68 2.00 -9.03
N ALA A 82 8.80 2.50 -9.89
CA ALA A 82 7.68 1.72 -10.43
C ALA A 82 8.08 0.83 -11.61
N LEU A 83 9.16 1.18 -12.34
CA LEU A 83 9.58 0.49 -13.57
C LEU A 83 9.99 -0.98 -13.34
N ASP A 84 10.62 -1.27 -12.21
CA ASP A 84 11.12 -2.61 -11.84
C ASP A 84 10.21 -3.34 -10.85
N ARG A 85 8.94 -2.91 -10.74
CA ARG A 85 7.98 -3.47 -9.79
C ARG A 85 6.81 -4.12 -10.48
N ALA A 86 6.24 -5.10 -9.79
CA ALA A 86 4.99 -5.70 -10.23
C ALA A 86 3.87 -4.65 -10.15
N PRO A 87 3.08 -4.48 -11.23
CA PRO A 87 1.93 -3.60 -11.18
C PRO A 87 0.82 -4.21 -10.32
N CYS A 88 0.07 -3.36 -9.63
CA CYS A 88 -1.20 -3.78 -9.04
C CYS A 88 -2.27 -3.85 -10.15
N TYR A 89 -3.30 -4.67 -9.98
CA TYR A 89 -4.50 -4.55 -10.80
C TYR A 89 -5.09 -3.14 -10.68
N LYS A 90 -5.63 -2.63 -11.79
CA LYS A 90 -6.37 -1.38 -11.74
C LYS A 90 -7.66 -1.58 -10.94
N GLN A 91 -7.88 -0.71 -9.95
CA GLN A 91 -9.12 -0.57 -9.19
C GLN A 91 -10.21 0.06 -10.06
#